data_AF-A0A1W9WRR9-F1
#
_entry.id   AF-A0A1W9WRR9-F1
#
_cell.length_a   1.000
_cell.length_b   1.000
_cell.length_c   1.000
_cell.angle_alpha   90.00
_cell.angle_beta   90.00
_cell.angle_gamma   90.00
#
_symmetry.space_group_name_H-M   'P 1'
#
loop_
_entity.id
_entity.type
_entity.pdbx_description
1 polymer ?
#
loop_
_entity_poly.entity_id
_entity_poly.type
_entity_poly.pdbx_seq_one_letter_code
_entity_poly.pdbx_strand_id
1 'polypeptide(L)'
;MTNHEHSHNHDHSHSHTHEHSHEHSHEQGQEMTLEQKLTTLLSHWIGHNDSHKDNYLSWAGKAKDAGLIDMASFLEQAGSLSQEVTQKLEEALKQVKG
;
A
#
# COMPACT_ATOMS: atom_id res chain seq x y z
N MET A 1 20.50 -17.53 -53.10
CA MET A 1 20.26 -16.94 -51.77
C MET A 1 18.78 -17.10 -51.48
N THR A 2 18.40 -18.14 -50.74
CA THR A 2 17.00 -18.42 -50.41
C THR A 2 16.75 -17.99 -48.97
N ASN A 3 16.11 -16.84 -48.81
CA ASN A 3 15.57 -16.38 -47.53
C ASN A 3 14.43 -17.34 -47.16
N HIS A 4 14.63 -18.17 -46.12
CA HIS A 4 13.54 -18.94 -45.53
C HIS A 4 12.99 -18.14 -44.36
N GLU A 5 11.89 -17.43 -44.60
CA GLU A 5 11.12 -16.78 -43.56
C GLU A 5 10.20 -17.81 -42.91
N HIS A 6 10.50 -18.17 -41.67
CA HIS A 6 9.60 -18.99 -40.85
C HIS A 6 8.69 -18.08 -40.03
N SER A 7 7.50 -17.80 -40.59
CA SER A 7 6.38 -17.22 -39.85
C SER A 7 5.69 -18.32 -39.06
N HIS A 8 5.99 -18.43 -37.76
CA HIS A 8 5.24 -19.30 -36.85
C HIS A 8 4.07 -18.52 -36.26
N ASN A 9 2.90 -18.72 -36.84
CA ASN A 9 1.63 -18.33 -36.23
C ASN A 9 1.34 -19.32 -35.09
N HIS A 10 1.50 -18.86 -33.86
CA HIS A 10 1.03 -19.59 -32.69
C HIS A 10 -0.42 -19.20 -32.40
N ASP A 11 -1.34 -20.11 -32.76
CA ASP A 11 -2.71 -20.10 -32.27
C ASP A 11 -2.70 -20.59 -30.82
N HIS A 12 -3.16 -19.73 -29.90
CA HIS A 12 -3.37 -20.09 -28.51
C HIS A 12 -4.84 -19.89 -28.17
N SER A 13 -5.67 -20.88 -28.49
CA SER A 13 -6.98 -21.01 -27.86
C SER A 13 -6.81 -21.38 -26.39
N HIS A 14 -7.01 -20.43 -25.48
CA HIS A 14 -7.14 -20.72 -24.06
C HIS A 14 -8.59 -20.52 -23.62
N SER A 15 -9.36 -21.60 -23.74
CA SER A 15 -10.65 -21.75 -23.07
C SER A 15 -10.39 -22.04 -21.59
N HIS A 16 -10.71 -21.07 -20.73
CA HIS A 16 -10.86 -21.31 -19.30
C HIS A 16 -12.23 -20.83 -18.83
N THR A 17 -13.19 -21.75 -18.84
CA THR A 17 -14.41 -21.64 -18.04
C THR A 17 -14.10 -22.15 -16.65
N HIS A 18 -13.92 -21.23 -15.71
CA HIS A 18 -13.93 -21.55 -14.29
C HIS A 18 -15.03 -20.73 -13.63
N GLU A 19 -16.26 -21.27 -13.67
CA GLU A 19 -17.28 -20.90 -12.69
C GLU A 19 -16.86 -21.49 -11.35
N HIS A 20 -16.34 -20.64 -10.48
CA HIS A 20 -16.27 -20.91 -9.06
C HIS A 20 -17.33 -20.08 -8.37
N SER A 21 -18.52 -20.67 -8.24
CA SER A 21 -19.51 -20.25 -7.25
C SER A 21 -18.95 -20.57 -5.87
N HIS A 22 -18.17 -19.64 -5.32
CA HIS A 22 -17.84 -19.63 -3.91
C HIS A 22 -19.05 -19.09 -3.15
N GLU A 23 -19.94 -20.01 -2.78
CA GLU A 23 -20.91 -19.80 -1.73
C GLU A 23 -20.14 -19.63 -0.41
N HIS A 24 -19.80 -18.38 -0.09
CA HIS A 24 -19.30 -18.04 1.23
C HIS A 24 -20.49 -18.13 2.19
N SER A 25 -20.65 -19.31 2.79
CA SER A 25 -21.31 -19.43 4.08
C SER A 25 -20.61 -18.45 5.03
N HIS A 26 -21.25 -17.32 5.29
CA HIS A 26 -20.88 -16.44 6.38
C HIS A 26 -21.16 -17.22 7.66
N GLU A 27 -20.18 -18.04 8.06
CA GLU A 27 -19.96 -18.36 9.46
C GLU A 27 -20.13 -17.06 10.23
N GLN A 28 -20.97 -17.11 11.26
CA GLN A 28 -21.39 -15.98 12.08
C GLN A 28 -20.15 -15.30 12.67
N GLY A 29 -19.60 -14.36 11.90
CA GLY A 29 -18.43 -13.60 12.28
C GLY A 29 -18.80 -12.83 13.52
N GLN A 30 -18.16 -13.16 14.64
CA GLN A 30 -18.26 -12.36 15.85
C GLN A 30 -18.03 -10.91 15.48
N GLU A 31 -19.07 -10.10 15.62
CA GLU A 31 -18.99 -8.69 15.26
C GLU A 31 -17.96 -8.04 16.18
N MET A 32 -16.87 -7.52 15.61
CA MET A 32 -15.83 -6.87 16.41
C MET A 32 -16.45 -5.69 17.16
N THR A 33 -16.09 -5.54 18.44
CA THR A 33 -16.44 -4.34 19.21
C THR A 33 -15.82 -3.11 18.55
N LEU A 34 -16.33 -1.92 18.89
CA LEU A 34 -15.76 -0.67 18.38
C LEU A 34 -14.28 -0.53 18.74
N GLU A 35 -13.90 -0.93 19.95
CA GLU A 35 -12.53 -0.89 20.47
C GLU A 35 -11.61 -1.82 19.68
N GLN A 36 -12.08 -3.03 19.33
CA GLN A 36 -11.33 -3.97 18.49
C GLN A 36 -11.15 -3.43 17.07
N LYS A 37 -12.21 -2.84 16.49
CA LYS A 37 -12.17 -2.17 15.19
C LYS A 37 -11.16 -1.02 15.20
N LEU A 38 -11.22 -0.13 16.19
CA LEU A 38 -10.30 1.00 16.35
C LEU A 38 -8.86 0.55 16.55
N THR A 39 -8.61 -0.45 17.40
CA THR A 39 -7.26 -1.00 17.62
C THR A 39 -6.64 -1.50 16.31
N THR A 40 -7.43 -2.20 15.48
CA THR A 40 -7.00 -2.74 14.19
C THR A 40 -6.68 -1.62 13.20
N LEU A 41 -7.59 -0.64 13.06
CA LEU A 41 -7.44 0.49 12.14
C LEU A 41 -6.25 1.38 12.52
N LEU A 42 -6.13 1.77 13.79
CA LEU A 42 -5.05 2.63 14.27
C LEU A 42 -3.68 1.98 14.04
N SER A 43 -3.55 0.69 14.37
CA SER A 43 -2.30 -0.06 14.14
C SER A 43 -1.94 -0.13 12.65
N HIS A 44 -2.94 -0.34 11.78
CA HIS A 44 -2.73 -0.36 10.33
C HIS A 44 -2.30 1.00 9.79
N TRP A 45 -2.97 2.09 10.19
CA TRP A 45 -2.65 3.45 9.73
C TRP A 45 -1.28 3.93 10.21
N ILE A 46 -0.87 3.61 11.44
CA ILE A 46 0.49 3.89 11.94
C ILE A 46 1.54 3.29 11.01
N GLY A 47 1.44 1.98 10.72
CA GLY A 47 2.41 1.31 9.84
C GLY A 47 2.39 1.85 8.40
N HIS A 48 1.21 2.21 7.90
CA HIS A 48 1.09 2.80 6.56
C HIS A 48 1.71 4.20 6.47
N ASN A 49 1.52 5.04 7.49
CA ASN A 49 2.12 6.37 7.57
C ASN A 49 3.64 6.31 7.67
N ASP A 50 4.19 5.35 8.41
CA ASP A 50 5.64 5.12 8.46
C ASP A 50 6.18 4.73 7.09
N SER A 51 5.50 3.82 6.37
CA SER A 51 5.87 3.46 5.00
C SER A 51 5.83 4.67 4.05
N HIS A 52 4.81 5.53 4.17
CA HIS A 52 4.73 6.76 3.39
C HIS A 52 5.87 7.73 3.70
N LYS A 53 6.14 7.98 4.99
CA LYS A 53 7.24 8.83 5.45
C LYS A 53 8.57 8.36 4.86
N ASP A 54 8.89 7.08 5.00
CA ASP A 54 10.16 6.52 4.51
C ASP A 54 10.29 6.66 2.99
N ASN A 55 9.19 6.43 2.25
CA ASN A 55 9.17 6.61 0.81
C ASN A 55 9.36 8.09 0.42
N TYR A 56 8.70 9.03 1.10
CA TYR A 56 8.89 10.47 0.84
C TYR A 56 10.32 10.90 1.09
N LEU A 57 10.93 10.49 2.19
CA LEU A 57 12.32 10.80 2.52
C LEU A 57 13.31 10.18 1.52
N SER A 58 13.06 8.96 1.05
CA SER A 58 13.85 8.33 -0.01
C SER A 58 13.80 9.15 -1.31
N TRP A 59 12.62 9.62 -1.70
CA TRP A 59 12.46 10.46 -2.89
C TRP A 59 13.00 11.88 -2.69
N ALA A 60 12.96 12.43 -1.48
CA ALA A 60 13.60 13.69 -1.17
C ALA A 60 15.12 13.60 -1.40
N GLY A 61 15.76 12.50 -0.98
CA GLY A 61 17.16 12.23 -1.28
C GLY A 61 17.46 12.22 -2.78
N LYS A 62 16.67 11.45 -3.55
CA LYS A 62 16.80 11.41 -5.03
C LYS A 62 16.60 12.78 -5.67
N ALA A 63 15.65 13.59 -5.16
CA ALA A 63 15.40 14.94 -5.65
C ALA A 63 16.58 15.88 -5.34
N LYS A 64 17.22 15.76 -4.18
CA LYS A 64 18.46 16.51 -3.86
C LYS A 64 19.60 16.15 -4.81
N ASP A 65 19.79 14.86 -5.06
CA ASP A 65 20.83 14.37 -5.99
C ASP A 65 20.61 14.88 -7.43
N ALA A 66 19.35 15.09 -7.82
CA ALA A 66 18.96 15.67 -9.11
C ALA A 66 18.97 17.21 -9.15
N GLY A 67 19.35 17.89 -8.05
CA GLY A 67 19.34 19.37 -7.96
C GLY A 67 17.94 19.99 -7.81
N LEU A 68 16.90 19.19 -7.57
CA LEU A 68 15.52 19.64 -7.38
C LEU A 68 15.27 20.00 -5.90
N ILE A 69 15.97 21.03 -5.40
CA ILE A 69 16.03 21.35 -3.97
C ILE A 69 14.65 21.67 -3.38
N ASP A 70 13.82 22.46 -4.07
CA ASP A 70 12.48 22.81 -3.57
C ASP A 70 11.57 21.57 -3.49
N MET A 71 11.64 20.68 -4.49
CA MET A 71 10.89 19.43 -4.49
C MET A 71 11.31 18.53 -3.32
N ALA A 72 12.61 18.42 -3.08
CA ALA A 72 13.11 17.69 -1.92
C ALA A 72 12.58 18.28 -0.60
N SER A 73 12.57 19.61 -0.47
CA SER A 73 12.03 20.28 0.72
C SER A 73 10.55 19.96 0.94
N PHE A 74 9.73 19.96 -0.10
CA PHE A 74 8.31 19.58 0.02
C PHE A 74 8.12 18.13 0.44
N LEU A 75 8.93 17.20 -0.08
CA LEU A 75 8.88 15.79 0.30
C LEU A 75 9.33 15.57 1.76
N GLU A 76 10.33 16.31 2.24
CA GLU A 76 10.74 16.28 3.65
C GLU A 76 9.64 16.81 4.57
N GLN A 77 8.98 17.90 4.18
CA GLN A 77 7.84 18.44 4.91
C GLN A 77 6.67 17.44 4.94
N ALA A 78 6.38 16.77 3.84
CA ALA A 78 5.36 15.70 3.80
C ALA A 78 5.72 14.53 4.74
N GLY A 79 6.99 14.14 4.80
CA GLY A 79 7.48 13.15 5.76
C GLY A 79 7.29 13.59 7.22
N SER A 80 7.62 14.85 7.53
CA SER A 80 7.41 15.42 8.88
C SER A 80 5.94 15.42 9.29
N LEU A 81 5.06 15.87 8.40
CA LEU A 81 3.62 15.88 8.65
C LEU A 81 3.06 14.47 8.83
N SER A 82 3.53 13.50 8.04
CA SER A 82 3.16 12.08 8.23
C SER A 82 3.57 11.59 9.63
N GLN A 83 4.76 11.94 10.09
CA GLN A 83 5.23 11.59 11.44
C GLN A 83 4.38 12.21 12.56
N GLU A 84 3.94 13.46 12.40
CA GLU A 84 3.03 14.11 13.35
C GLU A 84 1.67 13.39 13.41
N VAL A 85 1.12 13.00 12.26
CA VAL A 85 -0.10 12.19 12.20
C VAL A 85 0.13 10.85 12.91
N THR A 86 1.25 10.16 12.65
CA THR A 86 1.58 8.88 13.31
C THR A 86 1.61 9.03 14.83
N GLN A 87 2.25 10.07 15.37
CA GLN A 87 2.28 10.32 16.82
C GLN A 87 0.88 10.48 17.41
N LYS A 88 -0.02 11.20 16.73
CA LYS A 88 -1.41 11.35 17.17
C LYS A 88 -2.18 10.03 17.13
N LEU A 89 -1.92 9.18 16.15
CA LEU A 89 -2.53 7.85 16.07
C LEU A 89 -1.99 6.91 17.16
N GLU A 90 -0.71 7.00 17.51
CA GLU A 90 -0.13 6.26 18.64
C GLU A 90 -0.73 6.68 19.98
N GLU A 91 -0.93 7.98 20.19
CA GLU A 91 -1.66 8.51 21.35
C GLU A 91 -3.09 7.96 21.40
N ALA A 92 -3.81 7.98 20.27
CA ALA A 92 -5.16 7.41 20.19
C ALA A 92 -5.17 5.91 20.48
N LEU A 93 -4.20 5.15 19.96
CA LEU A 93 -4.10 3.70 20.19
C LEU A 93 -3.87 3.37 21.67
N LYS A 94 -3.11 4.21 22.39
CA LYS A 94 -2.93 4.08 23.84
C LYS A 94 -4.25 4.27 24.61
N GLN A 95 -5.11 5.18 24.17
CA GLN A 95 -6.42 5.41 24.80
C GLN A 95 -7.42 4.27 24.59
N VAL A 96 -7.30 3.50 23.51
CA VAL A 96 -8.18 2.34 23.26
C VAL A 96 -7.72 1.10 24.05
N LYS A 97 -6.43 1.02 24.38
CA LYS A 97 -5.82 -0.12 25.09
C LYS A 97 -5.71 0.08 26.62
N GLY A 98 -5.80 1.31 27.11
CA GLY A 98 -5.75 1.67 28.52
C GLY A 98 -7.14 1.72 29.15
#